data_AF-A0A848HK99-F1
#
_entry.id   AF-A0A848HK99-F1
#
_cell.length_a   1.000
_cell.length_b   1.000
_cell.length_c   1.000
_cell.angle_alpha   90.00
_cell.angle_beta   90.00
_cell.angle_gamma   90.00
#
_symmetry.space_group_name_H-M   'P 1'
#
loop_
_entity.id
_entity.type
_entity.pdbx_description
1 polymer ?
#
loop_
_entity_poly.entity_id
_entity_poly.type
_entity_poly.pdbx_seq_one_letter_code
_entity_poly.pdbx_strand_id
1 'polypeptide(L)' 'MKSNYANTAQLKDLMTAPPMTAEQHAEVMRKRIQHRRMVEEAKDLKKAEAWQYDKR' A
#
# COMPACT_ATOMS: atom_id res chain seq x y z
N MET A 1 2.56 -8.97 13.45
CA MET A 1 3.18 -9.25 12.13
C MET A 1 2.13 -9.88 11.24
N LYS A 2 1.67 -9.19 10.19
CA LYS A 2 0.76 -9.79 9.18
C LYS A 2 1.61 -10.77 8.37
N SER A 3 1.41 -12.07 8.57
CA SER A 3 2.17 -13.11 7.87
C SER A 3 1.85 -13.06 6.38
N ASN A 4 2.81 -12.66 5.55
CA ASN A 4 2.69 -12.66 4.09
C ASN A 4 2.60 -14.08 3.48
N TYR A 5 2.76 -15.12 4.31
CA TYR A 5 2.73 -16.53 3.90
C TYR A 5 1.33 -17.12 3.73
N ALA A 6 0.28 -16.38 4.09
CA ALA A 6 -1.11 -16.85 3.93
C ALA A 6 -1.67 -16.67 2.52
N ASN A 7 -0.89 -16.14 1.57
CA ASN A 7 -1.36 -15.80 0.22
C ASN A 7 -0.92 -16.85 -0.81
N THR A 8 -1.26 -18.10 -0.54
CA THR A 8 -1.01 -19.23 -1.46
C THR A 8 -2.32 -19.58 -2.18
N ALA A 9 -2.33 -19.52 -3.51
CA ALA A 9 -3.41 -20.03 -4.34
C ALA A 9 -2.92 -21.24 -5.14
N GLN A 10 -3.76 -22.25 -5.33
CA GLN A 10 -3.43 -23.37 -6.22
C GLN A 10 -3.50 -22.90 -7.67
N LEU A 11 -2.62 -23.44 -8.53
CA LEU A 11 -2.57 -23.04 -9.95
C LEU A 11 -3.93 -23.16 -10.64
N LYS A 12 -4.69 -24.21 -10.35
CA LYS A 12 -6.04 -24.39 -10.88
C LYS A 12 -6.95 -23.19 -10.59
N ASP A 13 -6.85 -22.63 -9.38
CA ASP A 13 -7.72 -21.54 -8.92
C ASP A 13 -7.32 -20.22 -9.61
N LEU A 14 -6.03 -20.02 -9.89
CA LEU A 14 -5.52 -18.89 -10.67
C LEU A 14 -5.97 -18.93 -12.13
N MET A 15 -6.05 -20.14 -12.71
CA MET A 15 -6.43 -20.33 -14.12
C MET A 15 -7.95 -20.19 -14.35
N THR A 16 -8.76 -20.40 -13.31
CA THR A 16 -10.24 -20.31 -13.39
C THR A 16 -10.80 -19.03 -12.75
N ALA A 17 -9.96 -18.23 -12.10
CA ALA A 17 -10.41 -16.99 -11.48
C ALA A 17 -10.90 -16.00 -12.55
N PRO A 18 -12.09 -15.40 -12.37
CA PRO A 18 -12.55 -14.35 -13.27
C PRO A 18 -11.62 -13.12 -13.17
N PRO A 19 -11.45 -12.37 -14.27
CA PRO A 19 -10.70 -11.13 -14.23
C PRO A 19 -11.35 -10.16 -13.22
N MET A 20 -10.50 -9.48 -12.45
CA MET A 20 -10.92 -8.48 -11.47
C MET A 20 -11.80 -7.41 -12.15
N THR A 21 -12.90 -7.03 -11.52
CA THR A 21 -13.78 -5.99 -12.08
C THR A 21 -13.11 -4.61 -11.98
N ALA A 22 -13.53 -3.67 -12.83
CA ALA A 22 -13.00 -2.30 -12.80
C ALA A 22 -13.22 -1.62 -11.44
N GLU A 23 -14.35 -1.90 -10.78
CA GLU A 23 -14.70 -1.39 -9.45
C GLU A 23 -13.77 -1.94 -8.36
N GLN A 24 -13.54 -3.26 -8.37
CA GLN A 24 -12.60 -3.92 -7.46
C GLN A 24 -11.19 -3.38 -7.65
N HIS A 25 -10.76 -3.23 -8.91
CA HIS A 25 -9.45 -2.66 -9.23
C HIS A 25 -9.32 -1.22 -8.72
N ALA A 26 -10.34 -0.38 -8.92
CA ALA A 26 -10.36 0.99 -8.42
C ALA A 26 -10.27 1.04 -6.88
N GLU A 27 -10.95 0.13 -6.18
CA GLU A 27 -10.87 0.05 -4.72
C GLU A 27 -9.47 -0.35 -4.23
N VAL A 28 -8.84 -1.34 -4.86
CA VAL A 28 -7.45 -1.73 -4.58
C VAL A 28 -6.50 -0.56 -4.79
N MET A 29 -6.68 0.19 -5.89
CA MET A 29 -5.85 1.37 -6.17
C MET A 29 -6.05 2.48 -5.14
N ARG A 30 -7.30 2.76 -4.72
CA ARG A 30 -7.58 3.74 -3.66
C ARG A 30 -6.85 3.39 -2.37
N LYS A 31 -6.92 2.13 -1.91
CA LYS A 31 -6.21 1.64 -0.71
C LYS A 31 -4.69 1.80 -0.85
N ARG A 32 -4.12 1.47 -2.00
CA ARG A 32 -2.67 1.64 -2.28
C ARG A 32 -2.25 3.11 -2.27
N ILE A 33 -3.04 3.98 -2.88
CA ILE A 33 -2.77 5.43 -2.90
C ILE A 33 -2.81 5.99 -1.48
N GLN A 34 -3.82 5.64 -0.69
CA GLN A 34 -3.94 6.09 0.70
C GLN A 34 -2.71 5.68 1.53
N HIS A 35 -2.32 4.40 1.48
CA HIS A 35 -1.16 3.92 2.22
C HIS A 35 0.13 4.63 1.81
N ARG A 36 0.34 4.83 0.50
CA ARG A 36 1.50 5.59 -0.01
C ARG A 36 1.50 7.03 0.47
N ARG A 37 0.35 7.72 0.45
CA ARG A 37 0.25 9.11 0.95
C ARG A 37 0.62 9.20 2.42
N MET A 38 0.12 8.29 3.26
CA MET A 38 0.47 8.26 4.69
C MET A 38 1.97 8.10 4.92
N VAL A 39 2.63 7.25 4.13
CA VAL A 39 4.08 7.04 4.24
C VAL A 39 4.86 8.28 3.82
N GLU A 40 4.49 8.92 2.70
CA GLU A 40 5.18 10.11 2.22
C GLU A 40 4.95 11.32 3.16
N GLU A 41 3.72 11.53 3.64
CA GLU A 41 3.42 12.58 4.62
C GLU A 41 4.23 12.41 5.91
N ALA A 42 4.35 11.17 6.42
CA ALA A 42 5.18 10.89 7.58
C ALA A 42 6.68 11.18 7.34
N LYS A 43 7.19 10.90 6.12
CA LYS A 43 8.57 11.24 5.76
C LYS A 43 8.78 12.75 5.68
N ASP A 44 7.83 13.48 5.09
CA ASP A 44 7.89 14.93 4.96
C ASP A 44 7.88 15.61 6.34
N LEU A 45 7.02 15.16 7.25
CA LEU A 45 7.00 15.62 8.64
C LEU A 45 8.34 15.39 9.33
N LYS A 46 8.92 14.18 9.21
CA LYS A 46 10.21 13.85 9.81
C LYS A 46 11.35 14.72 9.25
N LYS A 47 11.30 15.02 7.94
CA LYS A 47 12.27 15.92 7.30
C LYS A 47 12.11 17.36 7.77
N ALA A 48 10.88 17.83 7.93
CA ALA A 48 10.59 19.16 8.46
C ALA A 48 11.08 19.31 9.92
N GLU A 49 10.84 18.31 10.77
CA GLU A 49 11.35 18.28 12.15
C GLU A 49 12.88 18.36 12.20
N ALA A 50 13.57 17.54 11.39
CA ALA A 50 15.03 17.56 11.31
C ALA A 50 15.58 18.93 10.87
N TRP A 51 14.92 19.58 9.91
CA TRP A 51 15.32 20.92 9.45
C TRP A 51 15.10 22.01 10.50
N GLN A 52 14.03 21.92 11.30
CA GLN A 52 13.80 22.86 12.40
C GLN A 52 14.83 22.70 13.54
N TYR A 53 15.29 21.47 13.78
CA TYR A 53 16.35 21.20 14.74
C TYR A 53 17.69 21.79 14.30
N ASP A 54 18.06 21.63 13.03
CA ASP A 54 19.32 22.14 12.44
C ASP A 54 19.40 23.68 12.43
N LYS A 55 18.25 24.37 12.49
CA LYS A 55 18.16 25.83 12.51
C LYS A 55 18.27 26.46 13.91
N ARG A 56 18.26 25.66 14.98
CA ARG A 56 18.35 26.13 16.37
C ARG A 56 19.78 26.14 16.85
#